data_AF-A0A9E7AXX3-F1
#
_entry.id   AF-A0A9E7AXX3-F1
#
_cell.length_a   1.000
_cell.length_b   1.000
_cell.length_c   1.000
_cell.angle_alpha   90.00
_cell.angle_beta   90.00
_cell.angle_gamma   90.00
#
_symmetry.space_group_name_H-M   'P 1'
#
loop_
_entity.id
_entity.type
_entity.pdbx_description
1 polymer ?
#
loop_
_entity_poly.entity_id
_entity_poly.type
_entity_poly.pdbx_seq_one_letter_code
_entity_poly.pdbx_strand_id
1 'polypeptide(L)'
;MRFIFLLLLSFLYGIPVSAQVITVDTTQASPDTILLMSGKSLVGFVRGESDDELKVRVPKKGQFKLEFVDIDLVFSVKHPSGKEELVYKQDTLFGNYFTPQEVRYFMQGERDARKSYHSPAIVAGGFVAGAAGSYALGPFFGLPAGFAYAGLTTMLRVKVKPNTVSHPESLKYDTYLLGYEKEARKRRIFRSMLAGVGGYVVGLATAYTVESIKEK
;
A
#
# COMPACT_ATOMS: atom_id res chain seq x y z
N MET A 1 0.15 29.09 57.40
CA MET A 1 -1.09 29.62 56.78
C MET A 1 -0.89 31.05 56.27
N ARG A 2 -0.08 31.25 55.22
CA ARG A 2 0.13 32.56 54.56
C ARG A 2 0.21 32.50 53.02
N PHE A 3 0.19 31.29 52.44
CA PHE A 3 0.26 31.08 50.99
C PHE A 3 -1.11 30.89 50.30
N ILE A 4 -2.17 30.59 51.05
CA ILE A 4 -3.53 30.44 50.51
C ILE A 4 -4.24 31.79 50.39
N PHE A 5 -3.78 32.83 51.11
CA PHE A 5 -4.41 34.15 51.10
C PHE A 5 -3.96 35.05 49.93
N LEU A 6 -2.88 34.68 49.21
CA LEU A 6 -2.37 35.43 48.06
C LEU A 6 -2.93 34.95 46.71
N LEU A 7 -3.64 33.81 46.68
CA LEU A 7 -4.25 33.25 45.46
C LEU A 7 -5.67 33.80 45.19
N LEU A 8 -6.24 34.56 46.12
CA LEU A 8 -7.57 35.18 45.98
C LEU A 8 -7.52 36.68 45.61
N LEU A 9 -6.33 37.30 45.54
CA LEU A 9 -6.19 38.73 45.21
C LEU A 9 -5.72 39.03 43.78
N SER A 10 -5.42 38.01 42.98
CA SER A 10 -5.05 38.18 41.56
C SER A 10 -6.26 38.19 40.60
N PHE A 11 -7.49 37.96 41.12
CA PHE A 11 -8.72 38.06 40.33
C PHE A 11 -9.25 39.49 40.17
N LEU A 12 -8.65 40.49 40.84
CA LEU A 12 -9.15 41.88 40.82
C LEU A 12 -8.34 42.86 39.93
N TYR A 13 -7.19 42.44 39.39
CA TYR A 13 -6.41 43.26 38.47
C TYR A 13 -6.19 42.45 37.19
N GLY A 14 -7.09 42.66 36.22
CA GLY A 14 -7.04 42.07 34.89
C GLY A 14 -5.79 42.51 34.12
N ILE A 15 -4.65 41.93 34.46
CA ILE A 15 -3.45 41.99 33.64
C ILE A 15 -3.62 40.92 32.57
N PRO A 16 -3.83 41.27 31.29
CA PRO A 16 -3.83 40.28 30.23
C PRO A 16 -2.43 39.69 30.16
N VAL A 17 -2.31 38.42 30.52
CA VAL A 17 -1.13 37.61 30.19
C VAL A 17 -1.15 37.46 28.68
N SER A 18 -0.41 38.32 27.99
CA SER A 18 -0.17 38.21 26.56
C SER A 18 0.56 36.90 26.30
N ALA A 19 -0.19 35.87 25.93
CA ALA A 19 0.36 34.66 25.36
C ALA A 19 1.15 35.07 24.11
N GLN A 20 2.48 34.93 24.17
CA GLN A 20 3.30 35.02 22.97
C GLN A 20 2.94 33.84 22.08
N VAL A 21 2.07 34.10 21.09
CA VAL A 21 1.83 33.18 19.99
C VAL A 21 3.13 33.06 19.23
N ILE A 22 3.78 31.91 19.31
CA ILE A 22 4.88 31.56 18.43
C ILE A 22 4.28 31.47 17.03
N THR A 23 4.43 32.52 16.23
CA THR A 23 4.12 32.48 14.80
C THR A 23 5.18 31.62 14.12
N VAL A 24 4.90 30.33 14.00
CA VAL A 24 5.64 29.47 13.06
C VAL A 24 5.31 30.01 11.68
N ASP A 25 6.29 30.66 11.05
CA ASP A 25 6.22 31.11 9.67
C ASP A 25 5.72 29.97 8.80
N THR A 26 4.43 30.04 8.46
CA THR A 26 3.81 29.14 7.52
C THR A 26 4.00 29.77 6.17
N THR A 27 5.23 29.73 5.67
CA THR A 27 5.40 29.66 4.22
C THR A 27 4.70 28.37 3.80
N GLN A 28 3.44 28.51 3.39
CA GLN A 28 2.64 27.43 2.83
C GLN A 28 3.22 27.11 1.45
N ALA A 29 4.43 26.54 1.44
CA ALA A 29 4.99 25.88 0.29
C ALA A 29 3.96 24.83 -0.14
N SER A 30 3.56 24.79 -1.40
CA SER A 30 2.65 23.73 -1.82
C SER A 30 3.31 22.36 -1.51
N PRO A 31 2.53 21.32 -1.21
CA PRO A 31 3.11 20.04 -0.81
C PRO A 31 3.90 19.42 -1.97
N ASP A 32 5.02 18.79 -1.63
CA ASP A 32 5.81 18.01 -2.57
C ASP A 32 5.09 16.70 -2.93
N THR A 33 5.44 16.14 -4.09
CA THR A 33 5.01 14.80 -4.49
C THR A 33 6.20 13.85 -4.43
N ILE A 34 6.22 12.98 -3.45
CA ILE A 34 7.22 11.92 -3.31
C ILE A 34 6.75 10.70 -4.09
N LEU A 35 7.53 10.30 -5.09
CA LEU A 35 7.33 9.07 -5.85
C LEU A 35 8.12 7.94 -5.20
N LEU A 36 7.44 6.86 -4.81
CA LEU A 36 8.05 5.68 -4.25
C LEU A 36 8.42 4.66 -5.33
N MET A 37 9.39 3.80 -5.04
CA MET A 37 9.82 2.66 -5.88
C MET A 37 8.68 1.68 -6.23
N SER A 38 7.59 1.68 -5.45
CA SER A 38 6.36 0.90 -5.72
C SER A 38 5.42 1.54 -6.76
N GLY A 39 5.83 2.67 -7.35
CA GLY A 39 5.01 3.51 -8.22
C GLY A 39 3.89 4.27 -7.50
N LYS A 40 3.76 4.17 -6.17
CA LYS A 40 2.82 5.00 -5.39
C LYS A 40 3.38 6.40 -5.19
N SER A 41 2.51 7.39 -5.07
CA SER A 41 2.89 8.76 -4.76
C SER A 41 2.34 9.17 -3.41
N LEU A 42 3.16 9.83 -2.61
CA LEU A 42 2.78 10.49 -1.36
C LEU A 42 2.82 12.00 -1.58
N VAL A 43 1.81 12.71 -1.10
CA VAL A 43 1.74 14.17 -1.16
C VAL A 43 1.93 14.71 0.24
N GLY A 44 2.97 15.52 0.45
CA GLY A 44 3.32 16.00 1.79
C GLY A 44 4.48 16.98 1.76
N PHE A 45 4.77 17.56 2.91
CA PHE A 45 5.85 18.53 3.06
C PHE A 45 7.10 17.80 3.56
N VAL A 46 8.18 17.82 2.77
CA VAL A 46 9.47 17.28 3.21
C VAL A 46 10.05 18.23 4.27
N ARG A 47 10.25 17.74 5.49
CA ARG A 47 10.72 18.55 6.63
C ARG A 47 12.21 18.40 6.92
N GLY A 48 12.83 17.33 6.42
CA GLY A 48 14.25 17.05 6.58
C GLY A 48 14.58 15.65 6.08
N GLU A 49 15.83 15.51 5.65
CA GLU A 49 16.48 14.26 5.27
C GLU A 49 17.40 13.84 6.43
N SER A 50 17.27 12.61 6.88
CA SER A 50 18.27 11.93 7.72
C SER A 50 18.96 10.89 6.86
N ASP A 51 20.12 10.37 7.28
CA ASP A 51 20.90 9.40 6.49
C ASP A 51 20.07 8.22 5.95
N ASP A 52 19.07 7.74 6.70
CA ASP A 52 18.26 6.57 6.32
C ASP A 52 16.78 6.89 6.01
N GLU A 53 16.27 8.06 6.43
CA GLU A 53 14.83 8.36 6.45
C GLU A 53 14.47 9.76 5.95
N LEU A 54 13.44 9.82 5.12
CA LEU A 54 12.76 11.04 4.71
C LEU A 54 11.59 11.33 5.64
N LYS A 55 11.61 12.48 6.33
CA LYS A 55 10.54 12.92 7.22
C LYS A 55 9.51 13.72 6.44
N VAL A 56 8.35 13.11 6.20
CA VAL A 56 7.27 13.70 5.40
C VAL A 56 6.09 14.04 6.29
N ARG A 57 5.65 15.30 6.24
CA ARG A 57 4.41 15.73 6.90
C ARG A 57 3.24 15.57 5.93
N VAL A 58 2.42 14.52 6.13
CA VAL A 58 1.31 14.17 5.26
C VAL A 58 -0.01 14.73 5.82
N PRO A 59 -0.82 15.46 5.03
CA PRO A 59 -2.15 15.89 5.44
C PRO A 59 -3.10 14.69 5.46
N LYS A 60 -3.64 14.37 6.64
CA LYS A 60 -4.58 13.27 6.84
C LYS A 60 -5.81 13.77 7.61
N LYS A 61 -6.94 13.92 6.90
CA LYS A 61 -8.25 14.30 7.47
C LYS A 61 -8.19 15.56 8.36
N GLY A 62 -7.57 16.63 7.87
CA GLY A 62 -7.46 17.91 8.60
C GLY A 62 -6.38 17.95 9.70
N GLN A 63 -5.74 16.82 10.01
CA GLN A 63 -4.56 16.76 10.85
C GLN A 63 -3.32 16.48 10.01
N PHE A 64 -2.15 16.82 10.53
CA PHE A 64 -0.89 16.43 9.90
C PHE A 64 -0.29 15.25 10.64
N LYS A 65 0.02 14.18 9.91
CA LYS A 65 0.77 13.05 10.45
C LYS A 65 2.20 13.11 9.92
N LEU A 66 3.17 12.90 10.80
CA LEU A 66 4.55 12.67 10.40
C LEU A 66 4.67 11.21 9.96
N GLU A 67 5.07 11.00 8.71
CA GLU A 67 5.42 9.68 8.17
C GLU A 67 6.92 9.66 7.91
N PHE A 68 7.56 8.60 8.40
CA PHE A 68 8.95 8.28 8.14
C PHE A 68 8.97 7.30 6.97
N VAL A 69 9.70 7.65 5.92
CA VAL A 69 9.83 6.84 4.71
C VAL A 69 11.31 6.57 4.50
N ASP A 70 11.70 5.30 4.46
CA ASP A 70 13.08 4.91 4.17
C ASP A 70 13.51 5.48 2.82
N ILE A 71 14.72 6.06 2.77
CA ILE A 71 15.21 6.73 1.57
C ILE A 71 15.33 5.77 0.38
N ASP A 72 15.65 4.49 0.65
CA ASP A 72 15.74 3.41 -0.34
C ASP A 72 14.39 3.11 -1.04
N LEU A 73 13.27 3.51 -0.43
CA LEU A 73 11.94 3.35 -1.00
C LEU A 73 11.51 4.57 -1.83
N VAL A 74 12.26 5.67 -1.76
CA VAL A 74 11.99 6.92 -2.47
C VAL A 74 12.71 6.91 -3.82
N PHE A 75 11.93 7.05 -4.88
CA PHE A 75 12.48 7.16 -6.23
C PHE A 75 12.83 8.62 -6.57
N SER A 76 11.87 9.52 -6.43
CA SER A 76 12.06 10.96 -6.71
C SER A 76 11.14 11.84 -5.88
N VAL A 77 11.55 13.09 -5.70
CA VAL A 77 10.74 14.14 -5.08
C VAL A 77 10.45 15.21 -6.13
N LYS A 78 9.17 15.44 -6.41
CA LYS A 78 8.73 16.50 -7.31
C LYS A 78 8.25 17.69 -6.50
N HIS A 79 8.96 18.80 -6.62
CA HIS A 79 8.58 20.05 -5.97
C HIS A 79 7.46 20.76 -6.72
N PRO A 80 6.71 21.66 -6.05
CA PRO A 80 5.70 22.50 -6.68
C PRO A 80 6.23 23.35 -7.85
N SER A 81 7.52 23.69 -7.83
CA SER A 81 8.20 24.41 -8.92
C SER A 81 8.29 23.61 -10.23
N GLY A 82 7.94 22.32 -10.19
CA GLY A 82 8.05 21.41 -11.34
C GLY A 82 9.41 20.71 -11.43
N LYS A 83 10.40 21.10 -10.62
CA LYS A 83 11.69 20.41 -10.52
C LYS A 83 11.49 19.04 -9.87
N GLU A 84 11.95 18.00 -10.56
CA GLU A 84 12.04 16.63 -10.03
C GLU A 84 13.48 16.38 -9.59
N GLU A 85 13.66 16.04 -8.31
CA GLU A 85 14.92 15.61 -7.74
C GLU A 85 14.92 14.07 -7.65
N LEU A 86 15.91 13.45 -8.30
CA LEU A 86 16.07 12.01 -8.29
C LEU A 86 16.83 11.59 -7.03
N VAL A 87 16.16 10.84 -6.17
CA VAL A 87 16.76 10.27 -4.94
C VAL A 87 17.40 8.92 -5.23
N TYR A 88 16.76 8.13 -6.11
CA TYR A 88 17.25 6.82 -6.51
C TYR A 88 18.63 6.87 -7.15
N LYS A 89 19.50 5.96 -6.71
CA LYS A 89 20.83 5.71 -7.30
C LYS A 89 20.95 4.24 -7.66
N GLN A 90 21.47 3.97 -8.85
CA GLN A 90 21.80 2.62 -9.27
C GLN A 90 23.05 2.18 -8.51
N ASP A 91 22.89 1.16 -7.66
CA ASP A 91 23.98 0.58 -6.88
C ASP A 91 23.83 -0.93 -6.81
N THR A 92 24.72 -1.63 -7.52
CA THR A 92 24.70 -3.09 -7.61
C THR A 92 25.12 -3.77 -6.31
N LEU A 93 25.83 -3.07 -5.41
CA LEU A 93 26.23 -3.63 -4.10
C LEU A 93 25.03 -3.73 -3.15
N PHE A 94 24.05 -2.84 -3.32
CA PHE A 94 22.81 -2.81 -2.51
C PHE A 94 21.59 -3.38 -3.25
N GLY A 95 21.78 -4.10 -4.36
CA GLY A 95 20.71 -4.76 -5.10
C GLY A 95 19.88 -3.85 -6.03
N ASN A 96 20.33 -2.61 -6.24
CA ASN A 96 19.72 -1.64 -7.14
C ASN A 96 20.32 -1.77 -8.55
N TYR A 97 19.92 -2.81 -9.28
CA TYR A 97 20.50 -3.14 -10.60
C TYR A 97 19.99 -2.28 -11.76
N PHE A 98 18.82 -1.67 -11.63
CA PHE A 98 18.17 -0.94 -12.72
C PHE A 98 18.67 0.50 -12.81
N THR A 99 18.80 1.01 -14.03
CA THR A 99 18.98 2.44 -14.27
C THR A 99 17.72 3.22 -13.84
N PRO A 100 17.82 4.53 -13.54
CA PRO A 100 16.65 5.33 -13.19
C PRO A 100 15.52 5.27 -14.24
N GLN A 101 15.87 5.19 -15.52
CA GLN A 101 14.91 5.04 -16.63
C GLN A 101 14.19 3.69 -16.55
N GLU A 102 14.92 2.60 -16.33
CA GLU A 102 14.36 1.26 -16.19
C GLU A 102 13.43 1.13 -14.99
N VAL A 103 13.76 1.78 -13.87
CA VAL A 103 12.88 1.84 -12.70
C VAL A 103 11.56 2.56 -13.03
N ARG A 104 11.59 3.63 -13.85
CA ARG A 104 10.34 4.27 -14.31
C ARG A 104 9.48 3.31 -15.12
N TYR A 105 10.07 2.56 -16.05
CA TYR A 105 9.34 1.54 -16.82
C TYR A 105 8.77 0.45 -15.91
N PHE A 106 9.56 -0.05 -14.96
CA PHE A 106 9.13 -1.02 -13.96
C PHE A 106 7.93 -0.50 -13.13
N MET A 107 8.02 0.72 -12.59
CA MET A 107 6.94 1.35 -11.83
C MET A 107 5.68 1.56 -12.68
N GLN A 108 5.86 1.90 -13.97
CA GLN A 108 4.75 2.02 -14.91
C GLN A 108 4.05 0.68 -15.13
N GLY A 109 4.81 -0.41 -15.30
CA GLY A 109 4.29 -1.77 -15.39
C GLY A 109 3.49 -2.17 -14.14
N GLU A 110 4.02 -1.91 -12.95
CA GLU A 110 3.31 -2.15 -11.69
C GLU A 110 2.01 -1.34 -11.61
N ARG A 111 2.00 -0.07 -12.02
CA ARG A 111 0.80 0.79 -12.02
C ARG A 111 -0.27 0.28 -12.97
N ASP A 112 0.10 -0.11 -14.18
CA ASP A 112 -0.84 -0.60 -15.18
C ASP A 112 -1.46 -1.92 -14.73
N ALA A 113 -0.65 -2.89 -14.29
CA ALA A 113 -1.13 -4.14 -13.71
C ALA A 113 -2.07 -3.89 -12.53
N ARG A 114 -1.77 -2.91 -11.67
CA ARG A 114 -2.61 -2.57 -10.51
C ARG A 114 -4.01 -2.12 -10.92
N LYS A 115 -4.13 -1.39 -12.02
CA LYS A 115 -5.41 -0.87 -12.52
C LYS A 115 -6.18 -1.90 -13.33
N SER A 116 -5.50 -2.64 -14.20
CA SER A 116 -6.15 -3.37 -15.29
C SER A 116 -6.15 -4.90 -15.13
N TYR A 117 -5.31 -5.47 -14.27
CA TYR A 117 -5.16 -6.91 -14.17
C TYR A 117 -6.33 -7.60 -13.44
N HIS A 118 -6.88 -8.64 -14.08
CA HIS A 118 -7.98 -9.46 -13.56
C HIS A 118 -7.80 -10.94 -13.94
N SER A 119 -8.17 -11.86 -13.04
CA SER A 119 -8.02 -13.30 -13.23
C SER A 119 -9.22 -14.09 -12.68
N PRO A 120 -10.42 -13.94 -13.28
CA PRO A 120 -11.66 -14.48 -12.73
C PRO A 120 -11.65 -16.01 -12.58
N ALA A 121 -11.09 -16.74 -13.55
CA ALA A 121 -10.98 -18.20 -13.47
C ALA A 121 -10.15 -18.66 -12.24
N ILE A 122 -9.05 -17.95 -11.97
CA ILE A 122 -8.19 -18.26 -10.82
C ILE A 122 -8.90 -17.93 -9.51
N VAL A 123 -9.63 -16.81 -9.46
CA VAL A 123 -10.44 -16.40 -8.30
C VAL A 123 -11.55 -17.42 -8.02
N ALA A 124 -12.26 -17.86 -9.06
CA ALA A 124 -13.29 -18.89 -8.96
C ALA A 124 -12.72 -20.22 -8.45
N GLY A 125 -11.57 -20.66 -8.98
CA GLY A 125 -10.91 -21.86 -8.48
C GLY A 125 -10.49 -21.75 -7.01
N GLY A 126 -10.07 -20.57 -6.55
CA GLY A 126 -9.78 -20.32 -5.14
C GLY A 126 -11.03 -20.49 -4.27
N PHE A 127 -12.15 -19.90 -4.70
CA PHE A 127 -13.44 -20.05 -4.03
C PHE A 127 -13.88 -21.53 -3.96
N VAL A 128 -13.83 -22.24 -5.08
CA VAL A 128 -14.19 -23.66 -5.15
C VAL A 128 -13.29 -24.51 -4.26
N ALA A 129 -11.98 -24.27 -4.26
CA ALA A 129 -11.04 -24.99 -3.41
C ALA A 129 -11.34 -24.78 -1.92
N GLY A 130 -11.65 -23.54 -1.51
CA GLY A 130 -12.04 -23.23 -0.13
C GLY A 130 -13.37 -23.89 0.25
N ALA A 131 -14.39 -23.78 -0.59
CA ALA A 131 -15.73 -24.34 -0.33
C ALA A 131 -15.74 -25.86 -0.30
N ALA A 132 -15.12 -26.51 -1.29
CA ALA A 132 -14.99 -27.96 -1.33
C ALA A 132 -14.12 -28.47 -0.19
N GLY A 133 -13.03 -27.76 0.12
CA GLY A 133 -12.15 -28.11 1.23
C GLY A 133 -12.87 -28.10 2.57
N SER A 134 -13.62 -27.04 2.89
CA SER A 134 -14.33 -26.96 4.18
C SER A 134 -15.54 -27.88 4.26
N TYR A 135 -16.24 -28.09 3.14
CA TYR A 135 -17.38 -29.00 3.09
C TYR A 135 -16.95 -30.48 3.23
N ALA A 136 -15.89 -30.90 2.53
CA ALA A 136 -15.49 -32.31 2.48
C ALA A 136 -14.48 -32.72 3.57
N LEU A 137 -13.56 -31.82 3.96
CA LEU A 137 -12.48 -32.11 4.91
C LEU A 137 -12.71 -31.45 6.29
N GLY A 138 -13.79 -30.70 6.43
CA GLY A 138 -14.14 -29.98 7.65
C GLY A 138 -13.35 -28.67 7.88
N PRO A 139 -13.60 -27.99 9.01
CA PRO A 139 -13.06 -26.66 9.30
C PRO A 139 -11.52 -26.61 9.35
N PHE A 140 -10.89 -27.64 9.91
CA PHE A 140 -9.44 -27.64 10.14
C PHE A 140 -8.63 -27.68 8.82
N PHE A 141 -9.10 -28.46 7.83
CA PHE A 141 -8.40 -28.63 6.55
C PHE A 141 -8.94 -27.76 5.42
N GLY A 142 -10.16 -27.22 5.57
CA GLY A 142 -10.78 -26.39 4.54
C GLY A 142 -10.06 -25.07 4.28
N LEU A 143 -9.58 -24.40 5.34
CA LEU A 143 -8.88 -23.12 5.18
C LEU A 143 -7.51 -23.31 4.49
N PRO A 144 -6.64 -24.24 4.92
CA PRO A 144 -5.40 -24.57 4.20
C PRO A 144 -5.59 -24.91 2.71
N ALA A 145 -6.70 -25.54 2.33
CA ALA A 145 -6.98 -25.89 0.93
C ALA A 145 -7.04 -24.66 0.01
N GLY A 146 -7.67 -23.57 0.45
CA GLY A 146 -7.71 -22.31 -0.30
C GLY A 146 -6.32 -21.67 -0.47
N PHE A 147 -5.49 -21.72 0.58
CA PHE A 147 -4.10 -21.24 0.53
C PHE A 147 -3.23 -22.10 -0.38
N ALA A 148 -3.36 -23.42 -0.31
CA ALA A 148 -2.64 -24.36 -1.16
C ALA A 148 -2.94 -24.09 -2.64
N TYR A 149 -4.21 -23.92 -3.00
CA TYR A 149 -4.59 -23.53 -4.35
C TYR A 149 -3.93 -22.20 -4.77
N ALA A 150 -3.99 -21.16 -3.94
CA ALA A 150 -3.36 -19.87 -4.26
C ALA A 150 -1.84 -20.03 -4.50
N GLY A 151 -1.16 -20.86 -3.70
CA GLY A 151 0.24 -21.23 -3.90
C GLY A 151 0.51 -21.89 -5.25
N LEU A 152 -0.31 -22.85 -5.66
CA LEU A 152 -0.18 -23.51 -6.97
C LEU A 152 -0.33 -22.54 -8.15
N THR A 153 -1.11 -21.47 -8.00
CA THR A 153 -1.28 -20.47 -9.06
C THR A 153 -0.03 -19.64 -9.34
N THR A 154 0.98 -19.70 -8.45
CA THR A 154 2.29 -19.07 -8.67
C THR A 154 3.05 -19.74 -9.83
N MET A 155 2.81 -21.01 -10.11
CA MET A 155 3.44 -21.73 -11.22
C MET A 155 2.88 -21.27 -12.58
N LEU A 156 1.67 -20.70 -12.59
CA LEU A 156 1.01 -20.24 -13.81
C LEU A 156 1.59 -18.91 -14.27
N ARG A 157 2.09 -18.85 -15.51
CA ARG A 157 2.59 -17.61 -16.12
C ARG A 157 1.50 -16.54 -16.21
N VAL A 158 1.87 -15.28 -15.99
CA VAL A 158 0.99 -14.13 -16.24
C VAL A 158 1.18 -13.70 -17.69
N LYS A 159 0.10 -13.69 -18.48
CA LYS A 159 0.12 -13.13 -19.83
C LYS A 159 -0.33 -11.67 -19.78
N VAL A 160 0.51 -10.76 -20.29
CA VAL A 160 0.16 -9.34 -20.45
C VAL A 160 -0.79 -9.22 -21.64
N LYS A 161 -1.93 -8.57 -21.45
CA LYS A 161 -2.89 -8.30 -22.53
C LYS A 161 -2.62 -6.90 -23.10
N PRO A 162 -2.38 -6.73 -24.40
CA PRO A 162 -2.06 -5.42 -24.99
C PRO A 162 -3.12 -4.34 -24.69
N ASN A 163 -4.41 -4.71 -24.66
CA ASN A 163 -5.53 -3.80 -24.40
C ASN A 163 -5.63 -3.31 -22.94
N THR A 164 -4.70 -3.70 -22.08
CA THR A 164 -4.73 -3.40 -20.64
C THR A 164 -3.56 -2.50 -20.20
N VAL A 165 -2.81 -1.99 -21.18
CA VAL A 165 -1.57 -1.24 -21.03
C VAL A 165 -1.83 0.20 -21.43
N SER A 166 -1.33 1.17 -20.65
CA SER A 166 -1.55 2.59 -20.94
C SER A 166 -0.81 3.05 -22.20
N HIS A 167 0.38 2.49 -22.43
CA HIS A 167 1.34 2.89 -23.46
C HIS A 167 1.87 1.64 -24.17
N PRO A 168 1.32 1.25 -25.34
CA PRO A 168 1.70 0.01 -26.03
C PRO A 168 3.19 -0.07 -26.37
N GLU A 169 3.86 1.06 -26.56
CA GLU A 169 5.30 1.16 -26.75
C GLU A 169 6.10 0.67 -25.55
N SER A 170 5.54 0.75 -24.33
CA SER A 170 6.20 0.28 -23.12
C SER A 170 6.36 -1.24 -23.06
N LEU A 171 5.60 -1.99 -23.87
CA LEU A 171 5.70 -3.46 -23.96
C LEU A 171 7.03 -3.95 -24.53
N LYS A 172 7.82 -3.06 -25.14
CA LYS A 172 9.14 -3.38 -25.68
C LYS A 172 10.23 -3.48 -24.61
N TYR A 173 9.99 -2.93 -23.43
CA TYR A 173 10.96 -2.90 -22.35
C TYR A 173 10.74 -4.07 -21.39
N ASP A 174 11.75 -4.92 -21.24
CA ASP A 174 11.69 -6.09 -20.34
C ASP A 174 11.42 -5.69 -18.89
N THR A 175 11.96 -4.53 -18.46
CA THR A 175 11.74 -3.99 -17.11
C THR A 175 10.29 -3.59 -16.86
N TYR A 176 9.58 -3.08 -17.87
CA TYR A 176 8.14 -2.85 -17.80
C TYR A 176 7.37 -4.17 -17.62
N LEU A 177 7.69 -5.18 -18.43
CA LEU A 177 7.03 -6.49 -18.37
C LEU A 177 7.26 -7.17 -17.00
N LEU A 178 8.47 -7.05 -16.47
CA LEU A 178 8.83 -7.59 -15.17
C LEU A 178 8.06 -6.90 -14.02
N GLY A 179 7.92 -5.57 -14.06
CA GLY A 179 7.08 -4.82 -13.11
C GLY A 179 5.60 -5.21 -13.20
N TYR A 180 5.06 -5.32 -14.42
CA TYR A 180 3.69 -5.76 -14.65
C TYR A 180 3.44 -7.17 -14.11
N GLU A 181 4.31 -8.13 -14.44
CA GLU A 181 4.17 -9.53 -14.00
C GLU A 181 4.20 -9.64 -12.47
N LYS A 182 5.12 -8.93 -11.81
CA LYS A 182 5.25 -8.91 -10.34
C LYS A 182 3.95 -8.48 -9.67
N GLU A 183 3.39 -7.33 -10.05
CA GLU A 183 2.15 -6.83 -9.44
C GLU A 183 0.93 -7.69 -9.83
N ALA A 184 0.86 -8.18 -11.07
CA ALA A 184 -0.23 -9.04 -11.53
C ALA A 184 -0.25 -10.39 -10.79
N ARG A 185 0.91 -11.02 -10.57
CA ARG A 185 1.08 -12.25 -9.78
C ARG A 185 0.62 -12.03 -8.34
N LYS A 186 1.07 -10.95 -7.70
CA LYS A 186 0.65 -10.56 -6.35
C LYS A 186 -0.88 -10.42 -6.26
N ARG A 187 -1.49 -9.71 -7.20
CA ARG A 187 -2.95 -9.51 -7.25
C ARG A 187 -3.72 -10.81 -7.46
N ARG A 188 -3.22 -11.69 -8.34
CA ARG A 188 -3.80 -13.02 -8.58
C ARG A 188 -3.88 -13.80 -7.27
N ILE A 189 -2.74 -13.96 -6.59
CA ILE A 189 -2.60 -14.74 -5.36
C ILE A 189 -3.50 -14.15 -4.27
N PHE A 190 -3.46 -12.83 -4.07
CA PHE A 190 -4.24 -12.19 -3.01
C PHE A 190 -5.75 -12.31 -3.27
N ARG A 191 -6.22 -12.12 -4.51
CA ARG A 191 -7.64 -12.25 -4.85
C ARG A 191 -8.11 -13.72 -4.76
N SER A 192 -7.30 -14.70 -5.19
CA SER A 192 -7.67 -16.11 -5.04
C SER A 192 -7.70 -16.55 -3.58
N MET A 193 -6.79 -16.02 -2.75
CA MET A 193 -6.77 -16.28 -1.32
C MET A 193 -8.03 -15.72 -0.63
N LEU A 194 -8.39 -14.47 -0.92
CA LEU A 194 -9.63 -13.87 -0.41
C LEU A 194 -10.87 -14.64 -0.87
N ALA A 195 -10.89 -15.08 -2.12
CA ALA A 195 -11.98 -15.92 -2.64
C ALA A 195 -12.02 -17.28 -1.94
N GLY A 196 -10.87 -17.89 -1.66
CA GLY A 196 -10.78 -19.13 -0.88
C GLY A 196 -11.30 -18.98 0.55
N VAL A 197 -11.03 -17.85 1.21
CA VAL A 197 -11.64 -17.54 2.52
C VAL A 197 -13.16 -17.41 2.39
N GLY A 198 -13.65 -16.73 1.36
CA GLY A 198 -15.09 -16.64 1.09
C GLY A 198 -15.73 -18.02 0.84
N GLY A 199 -15.07 -18.86 0.04
CA GLY A 199 -15.48 -20.23 -0.22
C GLY A 199 -15.50 -21.08 1.04
N TYR A 200 -14.46 -20.98 1.87
CA TYR A 200 -14.36 -21.67 3.15
C TYR A 200 -15.59 -21.42 4.04
N VAL A 201 -15.99 -20.15 4.20
CA VAL A 201 -17.16 -19.76 4.99
C VAL A 201 -18.44 -20.38 4.41
N VAL A 202 -18.61 -20.33 3.08
CA VAL A 202 -19.78 -20.91 2.40
C VAL A 202 -19.83 -22.43 2.55
N GLY A 203 -18.70 -23.11 2.41
CA GLY A 203 -18.62 -24.57 2.56
C GLY A 203 -18.92 -25.02 3.99
N LEU A 204 -18.47 -24.27 5.00
CA LEU A 204 -18.85 -24.53 6.39
C LEU A 204 -20.34 -24.36 6.63
N ALA A 205 -20.90 -23.23 6.20
CA ALA A 205 -22.33 -22.99 6.34
C ALA A 205 -23.16 -24.10 5.68
N THR A 206 -22.71 -24.58 4.52
CA THR A 206 -23.36 -25.68 3.80
C THR A 206 -23.22 -27.01 4.54
N ALA A 207 -22.06 -27.31 5.13
CA ALA A 207 -21.88 -28.51 5.93
C ALA A 207 -22.82 -28.51 7.16
N TYR A 208 -22.86 -27.39 7.90
CA TYR A 208 -23.72 -27.23 9.06
C TYR A 208 -25.22 -27.35 8.71
N THR A 209 -25.68 -26.77 7.60
CA THR A 209 -27.10 -26.90 7.21
C THR A 209 -27.44 -28.34 6.86
N VAL A 210 -26.57 -29.05 6.15
CA VAL A 210 -26.78 -30.47 5.81
C VAL A 210 -26.80 -31.35 7.06
N GLU A 211 -25.91 -31.12 8.02
CA GLU A 211 -25.92 -31.83 9.30
C GLU A 211 -27.20 -31.57 10.09
N SER A 212 -27.66 -30.31 10.17
CA SER A 212 -28.88 -29.94 10.89
C SER A 212 -30.17 -30.55 10.31
N ILE A 213 -30.16 -30.92 9.02
CA ILE A 213 -31.27 -31.61 8.36
C ILE A 213 -31.22 -33.11 8.67
N LYS A 214 -30.03 -33.71 8.77
CA LYS A 214 -29.86 -35.14 9.05
C LYS A 214 -30.21 -35.53 10.48
N GLU A 215 -30.10 -34.59 11.43
CA GLU A 215 -30.45 -34.81 12.84
C GLU A 215 -31.95 -34.73 13.13
N LYS A 216 -32.79 -34.36 12.14
CA LYS A 216 -34.26 -34.36 12.23
C LYS A 216 -34.86 -35.61 11.59
#